data_AF-A0A847EPJ2-F1
#
_entry.id   AF-A0A847EPJ2-F1
#
_cell.length_a   1.000
_cell.length_b   1.000
_cell.length_c   1.000
_cell.angle_alpha   90.00
_cell.angle_beta   90.00
_cell.angle_gamma   90.00
#
_symmetry.space_group_name_H-M   'P 1'
#
loop_
_entity.id
_entity.type
_entity.pdbx_description
1 polymer ?
#
loop_
_entity_poly.entity_id
_entity_poly.type
_entity_poly.pdbx_seq_one_letter_code
_entity_poly.pdbx_strand_id
1 'polypeptide(L)'
;RGSWWTDLAWNVRHNLRRRRLAIAAAMVVALAGGETMTTAFTLTLLALTGLFAAVRRREAATLLVHGLAIAALGTCVMVMLGSTLVFMAREGTNPEAARRDVTEQETYGLKITMMLLPDQAHRWSLLGSPAARVRETSRIPSEGGQTIGLLGAAGCIAAAGGLLARGWGRRGRDTAAPFDEDALREDMGLLVVLGTITATVGGLALLMGLAGFSQVRVWNRMTLIVAFASLAYALRALDRLWRRRVRPRLAAGAPGRPGVLRAAGIAAVMVLVAFVLWDGANIVIRTPGRTFGLDHDANADKWAADARFANQIADQLPKGSAIFQFPIVLFPESIPPGRMVDYDHLRAWVHLPPDQLKWSYGAMKGRPAGNWQLVVRDEIGESGSLPYLIGLGFDAVWLDTWGYDDAGARARAELDAATGVEPLVSDDGRTLVYDLAPLRDALEAQGTTQEDLAHLATQRLGIPPGD
;
A
#
# COMPACT_ATOMS: atom_id res chain seq x y z
N ARG A 1 -48.55 0.08 -21.99
CA ARG A 1 -47.59 -0.62 -21.10
C ARG A 1 -46.79 -1.55 -22.01
N GLY A 2 -45.52 -1.23 -22.28
CA GLY A 2 -44.66 -2.08 -23.13
C GLY A 2 -44.47 -3.45 -22.49
N SER A 3 -44.26 -4.48 -23.31
CA SER A 3 -43.92 -5.81 -22.78
C SER A 3 -42.53 -5.73 -22.13
N TRP A 4 -42.31 -6.49 -21.07
CA TRP A 4 -41.01 -6.58 -20.38
C TRP A 4 -39.83 -6.79 -21.35
N TRP A 5 -40.07 -7.52 -22.45
CA TRP A 5 -39.12 -7.73 -23.54
C TRP A 5 -38.77 -6.47 -24.33
N THR A 6 -39.74 -5.58 -24.58
CA THR A 6 -39.48 -4.30 -25.28
C THR A 6 -38.65 -3.35 -24.43
N ASP A 7 -38.91 -3.29 -23.11
CA ASP A 7 -38.13 -2.49 -22.17
C ASP A 7 -36.72 -3.07 -21.98
N LEU A 8 -36.59 -4.40 -21.91
CA LEU A 8 -35.30 -5.08 -21.84
C LEU A 8 -34.48 -4.86 -23.11
N ALA A 9 -35.07 -5.05 -24.29
CA ALA A 9 -34.39 -4.85 -25.58
C ALA A 9 -33.98 -3.39 -25.79
N TRP A 10 -34.81 -2.43 -25.37
CA TRP A 10 -34.46 -1.01 -25.41
C TRP A 10 -33.31 -0.69 -24.45
N ASN A 11 -33.36 -1.16 -23.21
CA ASN A 11 -32.31 -0.97 -22.20
C ASN A 11 -30.99 -1.62 -22.63
N VAL A 12 -31.03 -2.83 -23.20
CA VAL A 12 -29.88 -3.54 -23.77
C VAL A 12 -29.27 -2.69 -24.89
N ARG A 13 -30.05 -2.25 -25.87
CA ARG A 13 -29.55 -1.44 -27.00
C ARG A 13 -29.03 -0.05 -26.58
N HIS A 14 -29.65 0.60 -25.58
CA HIS A 14 -29.25 1.93 -25.12
C HIS A 14 -28.06 1.91 -24.15
N ASN A 15 -27.95 0.90 -23.29
CA ASN A 15 -26.90 0.83 -22.27
C ASN A 15 -25.64 0.06 -22.75
N LEU A 16 -25.77 -0.92 -23.64
CA LEU A 16 -24.65 -1.69 -24.20
C LEU A 16 -24.04 -1.00 -25.43
N ARG A 17 -23.81 0.31 -25.33
CA ARG A 17 -23.03 1.04 -26.34
C ARG A 17 -21.56 0.61 -26.22
N ARG A 18 -20.92 0.28 -27.34
CA ARG A 18 -19.50 -0.14 -27.40
C ARG A 18 -18.58 0.75 -26.54
N ARG A 19 -18.78 2.07 -26.58
CA ARG A 19 -18.01 3.03 -25.77
C ARG A 19 -18.21 2.84 -24.26
N ARG A 20 -19.44 2.62 -23.79
CA ARG A 20 -19.73 2.41 -22.35
C ARG A 20 -19.15 1.08 -21.86
N LEU A 21 -19.29 0.03 -22.67
CA LEU A 21 -18.67 -1.27 -22.40
C LEU A 21 -17.14 -1.19 -22.37
N ALA A 22 -16.53 -0.48 -23.32
CA ALA A 22 -15.10 -0.27 -23.35
C ALA A 22 -14.61 0.50 -22.11
N ILE A 23 -15.33 1.55 -21.69
CA ILE A 23 -15.01 2.28 -20.46
C ILE A 23 -15.15 1.37 -19.22
N ALA A 24 -16.24 0.60 -19.12
CA ALA A 24 -16.44 -0.32 -18.01
C ALA A 24 -15.36 -1.40 -17.95
N ALA A 25 -14.99 -1.98 -19.09
CA ALA A 25 -13.90 -2.94 -19.18
C ALA A 25 -12.55 -2.32 -18.79
N ALA A 26 -12.25 -1.11 -19.26
CA ALA A 26 -11.04 -0.38 -18.87
C ALA A 26 -11.01 -0.09 -17.36
N MET A 27 -12.14 0.27 -16.75
CA MET A 27 -12.25 0.45 -15.30
C MET A 27 -12.02 -0.86 -14.55
N VAL A 28 -12.57 -1.98 -15.02
CA VAL A 28 -12.36 -3.30 -14.41
C VAL A 28 -10.88 -3.68 -14.44
N VAL A 29 -10.22 -3.54 -15.59
CA VAL A 29 -8.78 -3.84 -15.73
C VAL A 29 -7.94 -2.90 -14.88
N ALA A 30 -8.23 -1.60 -14.86
CA ALA A 30 -7.49 -0.63 -14.07
C ALA A 30 -7.64 -0.85 -12.56
N LEU A 31 -8.84 -1.22 -12.09
CA LEU A 31 -9.09 -1.55 -10.69
C LEU A 31 -8.39 -2.85 -10.32
N ALA A 32 -8.62 -3.93 -11.07
CA ALA A 32 -8.02 -5.25 -10.81
C ALA A 32 -6.50 -5.23 -10.85
N GLY A 33 -5.91 -4.49 -11.81
CA GLY A 33 -4.46 -4.40 -12.00
C GLY A 33 -3.78 -3.30 -11.19
N GLY A 34 -4.55 -2.49 -10.46
CA GLY A 34 -4.01 -1.40 -9.65
C GLY A 34 -3.44 -1.91 -8.33
N GLU A 35 -4.33 -2.14 -7.36
CA GLU A 35 -3.94 -2.53 -6.02
C GLU A 35 -5.01 -3.45 -5.40
N THR A 36 -4.56 -4.46 -4.65
CA THR A 36 -5.43 -5.56 -4.18
C THR A 36 -6.47 -5.11 -3.16
N MET A 37 -6.13 -4.19 -2.25
CA MET A 37 -7.07 -3.70 -1.24
C MET A 37 -8.18 -2.83 -1.86
N THR A 38 -7.84 -1.89 -2.73
CA THR A 38 -8.81 -1.05 -3.45
C THR A 38 -9.77 -1.88 -4.30
N THR A 39 -9.29 -2.98 -4.87
CA THR A 39 -10.14 -3.96 -5.54
C THR A 39 -11.10 -4.64 -4.56
N ALA A 40 -10.60 -5.14 -3.43
CA ALA A 40 -11.43 -5.75 -2.39
C ALA A 40 -12.49 -4.77 -1.85
N PHE A 41 -12.11 -3.52 -1.60
CA PHE A 41 -13.02 -2.46 -1.18
C PHE A 41 -14.12 -2.23 -2.20
N THR A 42 -13.75 -2.19 -3.48
CA THR A 42 -14.71 -2.01 -4.57
C THR A 42 -15.67 -3.19 -4.67
N LEU A 43 -15.18 -4.44 -4.55
CA LEU A 43 -16.02 -5.64 -4.52
C LEU A 43 -17.02 -5.60 -3.36
N THR A 44 -16.55 -5.27 -2.16
CA THR A 44 -17.41 -5.14 -0.97
C THR A 44 -18.46 -4.05 -1.16
N LEU A 45 -18.06 -2.86 -1.64
CA LEU A 45 -18.99 -1.76 -1.86
C LEU A 45 -20.00 -2.08 -2.96
N LEU A 46 -19.59 -2.70 -4.07
CA LEU A 46 -20.51 -3.15 -5.12
C LEU A 46 -21.55 -4.15 -4.58
N ALA A 47 -21.13 -5.08 -3.72
CA ALA A 47 -22.04 -6.02 -3.09
C ALA A 47 -23.06 -5.30 -2.18
N LEU A 48 -22.58 -4.42 -1.29
CA LEU A 48 -23.42 -3.70 -0.33
C LEU A 48 -24.36 -2.69 -1.03
N THR A 49 -23.87 -1.92 -2.01
CA THR A 49 -24.72 -0.99 -2.77
C THR A 49 -25.70 -1.74 -3.65
N GLY A 50 -25.32 -2.89 -4.20
CA GLY A 50 -26.19 -3.76 -4.99
C GLY A 50 -27.34 -4.32 -4.15
N LEU A 51 -27.04 -4.83 -2.95
CA LEU A 51 -28.04 -5.30 -2.00
C LEU A 51 -28.97 -4.16 -1.56
N PHE A 52 -28.41 -3.03 -1.17
CA PHE A 52 -29.19 -1.85 -0.78
C PHE A 52 -30.13 -1.40 -1.91
N ALA A 53 -29.62 -1.29 -3.13
CA ALA A 53 -30.40 -0.87 -4.28
C ALA A 53 -31.49 -1.89 -4.64
N ALA A 54 -31.20 -3.20 -4.59
CA ALA A 54 -32.17 -4.25 -4.86
C ALA A 54 -33.33 -4.24 -3.85
N VAL A 55 -33.02 -4.10 -2.56
CA VAL A 55 -34.02 -4.01 -1.47
C VAL A 55 -34.86 -2.74 -1.63
N ARG A 56 -34.20 -1.58 -1.80
CA ARG A 56 -34.87 -0.29 -1.88
C ARG A 56 -35.76 -0.16 -3.12
N ARG A 57 -35.31 -0.67 -4.27
CA ARG A 57 -36.05 -0.63 -5.53
C ARG A 57 -37.04 -1.77 -5.70
N ARG A 58 -36.95 -2.80 -4.85
CA ARG A 58 -37.67 -4.07 -4.99
C ARG A 58 -37.46 -4.68 -6.37
N GLU A 59 -36.20 -4.69 -6.81
CA GLU A 59 -35.81 -5.10 -8.15
C GLU A 59 -34.59 -6.03 -8.10
N ALA A 60 -34.85 -7.34 -8.10
CA ALA A 60 -33.82 -8.36 -8.04
C ALA A 60 -32.87 -8.31 -9.26
N ALA A 61 -33.30 -7.78 -10.41
CA ALA A 61 -32.45 -7.58 -11.58
C ALA A 61 -31.25 -6.66 -11.29
N THR A 62 -31.33 -5.78 -10.28
CA THR A 62 -30.19 -4.96 -9.83
C THR A 62 -29.05 -5.83 -9.31
N LEU A 63 -29.35 -6.96 -8.66
CA LEU A 63 -28.34 -7.90 -8.18
C LEU A 63 -27.59 -8.56 -9.33
N LEU A 64 -28.26 -8.83 -10.45
CA LEU A 64 -27.60 -9.39 -11.64
C LEU A 64 -26.53 -8.43 -12.17
N VAL A 65 -26.82 -7.13 -12.28
CA VAL A 65 -25.84 -6.15 -12.80
C VAL A 65 -24.64 -6.01 -11.87
N HIS A 66 -24.86 -5.92 -10.56
CA HIS A 66 -23.77 -5.85 -9.59
C HIS A 66 -22.99 -7.17 -9.54
N GLY A 67 -23.68 -8.31 -9.60
CA GLY A 67 -23.08 -9.64 -9.67
C GLY A 67 -22.20 -9.83 -10.90
N LEU A 68 -22.62 -9.34 -12.07
CA LEU A 68 -21.81 -9.34 -13.29
C LEU A 68 -20.56 -8.45 -13.15
N ALA A 69 -20.67 -7.27 -12.52
CA ALA A 69 -19.52 -6.41 -12.27
C ALA A 69 -18.52 -7.04 -11.28
N ILE A 70 -19.04 -7.65 -10.20
CA ILE A 70 -18.25 -8.40 -9.21
C ILE A 70 -17.56 -9.60 -9.89
N ALA A 71 -18.28 -10.36 -10.72
CA ALA A 71 -17.72 -11.50 -11.44
C ALA A 71 -16.66 -11.09 -12.46
N ALA A 72 -16.86 -9.97 -13.18
CA ALA A 72 -15.88 -9.44 -14.11
C ALA A 72 -14.60 -8.99 -13.39
N LEU A 73 -14.75 -8.25 -12.30
CA LEU A 73 -13.63 -7.76 -11.49
C LEU A 73 -12.88 -8.92 -10.81
N GLY A 74 -13.62 -9.85 -10.18
CA GLY A 74 -13.06 -11.04 -9.54
C GLY A 74 -12.33 -11.95 -10.55
N THR A 75 -12.92 -12.22 -11.71
CA THR A 75 -12.24 -12.99 -12.77
C THR A 75 -10.95 -12.30 -13.21
N CYS A 76 -10.96 -10.98 -13.38
CA CYS A 76 -9.76 -10.24 -13.79
C CYS A 76 -8.64 -10.36 -12.75
N VAL A 77 -8.98 -10.25 -11.45
CA VAL A 77 -8.02 -10.46 -10.35
C VAL A 77 -7.47 -11.89 -10.37
N MET A 78 -8.33 -12.90 -10.54
CA MET A 78 -7.88 -14.30 -10.57
C MET A 78 -6.93 -14.59 -11.74
N VAL A 79 -7.18 -13.97 -12.90
CA VAL A 79 -6.27 -14.06 -14.05
C VAL A 79 -4.92 -13.41 -13.73
N MET A 80 -4.93 -12.22 -13.09
CA MET A 80 -3.70 -11.52 -12.70
C MET A 80 -2.90 -12.25 -11.62
N LEU A 81 -3.59 -12.96 -10.71
CA LEU A 81 -2.96 -13.83 -9.71
C LEU A 81 -2.55 -15.19 -10.26
N GLY A 82 -2.74 -15.47 -11.55
CA GLY A 82 -2.53 -16.78 -12.15
C GLY A 82 -1.14 -17.37 -11.87
N SER A 83 -0.08 -16.57 -11.99
CA SER A 83 1.29 -17.02 -11.70
C SER A 83 1.49 -17.39 -10.23
N THR A 84 0.95 -16.57 -9.30
CA THR A 84 0.97 -16.85 -7.87
C THR A 84 0.17 -18.09 -7.51
N LEU A 85 -1.00 -18.29 -8.12
CA LEU A 85 -1.84 -19.48 -7.92
C LEU A 85 -1.14 -20.75 -8.42
N VAL A 86 -0.49 -20.70 -9.60
CA VAL A 86 0.30 -21.80 -10.13
C VAL A 86 1.49 -22.11 -9.21
N PHE A 87 2.18 -21.08 -8.70
CA PHE A 87 3.27 -21.25 -7.75
C PHE A 87 2.80 -21.91 -6.46
N MET A 88 1.70 -21.45 -5.87
CA MET A 88 1.13 -22.06 -4.66
C MET A 88 0.63 -23.50 -4.89
N ALA A 89 0.15 -23.82 -6.10
CA ALA A 89 -0.27 -25.18 -6.44
C ALA A 89 0.92 -26.15 -6.55
N ARG A 90 2.11 -25.66 -6.95
CA ARG A 90 3.34 -26.46 -7.07
C ARG A 90 4.07 -26.61 -5.74
N GLU A 91 4.28 -25.48 -5.06
CA GLU A 91 5.10 -25.42 -3.84
C GLU A 91 4.28 -25.58 -2.55
N GLY A 92 2.95 -25.65 -2.64
CA GLY A 92 2.06 -25.62 -1.49
C GLY A 92 1.88 -24.22 -0.88
N THR A 93 1.05 -24.12 0.16
CA THR A 93 0.85 -22.86 0.91
C THR A 93 2.01 -22.61 1.87
N ASN A 94 2.24 -21.34 2.21
CA ASN A 94 3.25 -20.95 3.20
C ASN A 94 2.54 -20.48 4.50
N PRO A 95 2.65 -21.23 5.61
CA PRO A 95 1.97 -20.88 6.86
C PRO A 95 2.66 -19.74 7.65
N GLU A 96 3.91 -19.42 7.33
CA GLU A 96 4.71 -18.42 8.05
C GLU A 96 4.70 -17.05 7.37
N ALA A 97 4.73 -17.01 6.04
CA ALA A 97 4.69 -15.77 5.28
C ALA A 97 3.27 -15.22 5.15
N ALA A 98 3.13 -13.89 5.27
CA ALA A 98 1.88 -13.16 5.07
C ALA A 98 0.67 -13.69 5.86
N ARG A 99 0.90 -14.28 7.05
CA ARG A 99 -0.18 -14.68 7.95
C ARG A 99 -0.83 -13.43 8.55
N ARG A 100 -2.14 -13.31 8.36
CA ARG A 100 -2.94 -12.17 8.87
C ARG A 100 -3.90 -12.64 9.94
N ASP A 101 -3.74 -12.10 11.16
CA ASP A 101 -4.67 -12.36 12.25
C ASP A 101 -6.00 -11.63 12.02
N VAL A 102 -7.10 -12.18 12.52
CA VAL A 102 -8.43 -11.55 12.43
C VAL A 102 -8.47 -10.23 13.22
N THR A 103 -7.69 -10.09 14.29
CA THR A 103 -7.58 -8.86 15.08
C THR A 103 -6.87 -7.73 14.33
N GLU A 104 -6.16 -8.03 13.24
CA GLU A 104 -5.59 -7.00 12.36
C GLU A 104 -6.68 -6.16 11.68
N GLN A 105 -7.89 -6.71 11.52
CA GLN A 105 -9.06 -5.99 11.00
C GLN A 105 -9.45 -4.81 11.91
N GLU A 106 -9.20 -4.94 13.22
CA GLU A 106 -9.42 -3.86 14.19
C GLU A 106 -8.21 -2.94 14.29
N THR A 107 -7.00 -3.52 14.34
CA THR A 107 -5.74 -2.77 14.42
C THR A 107 -5.57 -1.83 13.23
N TYR A 108 -5.94 -2.27 12.02
CA TYR A 108 -5.88 -1.45 10.82
C TYR A 108 -7.27 -1.00 10.34
N GLY A 109 -8.24 -0.97 11.25
CA GLY A 109 -9.58 -0.43 11.01
C GLY A 109 -9.60 1.10 11.00
N LEU A 110 -10.56 1.66 10.27
CA LEU A 110 -10.83 3.10 10.18
C LEU A 110 -11.28 3.63 11.54
N LYS A 111 -10.62 4.68 12.02
CA LYS A 111 -11.11 5.45 13.16
C LYS A 111 -11.87 6.65 12.64
N ILE A 112 -13.20 6.64 12.79
CA ILE A 112 -14.07 7.75 12.37
C ILE A 112 -13.61 9.08 12.99
N THR A 113 -13.14 9.05 14.23
CA THR A 113 -12.57 10.22 14.91
C THR A 113 -11.34 10.76 14.19
N MET A 114 -10.40 9.90 13.77
CA MET A 114 -9.21 10.31 13.01
C MET A 114 -9.55 10.75 11.58
N MET A 115 -10.62 10.21 11.01
CA MET A 115 -11.08 10.60 9.68
C MET A 115 -11.64 12.03 9.66
N LEU A 116 -12.48 12.36 10.65
CA LEU A 116 -13.20 13.64 10.69
C LEU A 116 -12.39 14.78 11.31
N LEU A 117 -11.41 14.49 12.16
CA LEU A 117 -10.55 15.51 12.76
C LEU A 117 -9.45 15.97 11.78
N PRO A 118 -9.02 17.25 11.84
CA PRO A 118 -7.83 17.70 11.14
C PRO A 118 -6.59 16.89 11.53
N ASP A 119 -5.58 16.89 10.67
CA ASP A 119 -4.33 16.18 10.95
C ASP A 119 -3.72 16.62 12.28
N GLN A 120 -3.14 15.70 13.03
CA GLN A 120 -2.46 16.03 14.29
C GLN A 120 -1.30 17.03 14.13
N ALA A 121 -0.69 17.09 12.94
CA ALA A 121 0.35 18.02 12.54
C ALA A 121 -0.21 19.28 11.85
N HIS A 122 -1.51 19.56 12.03
CA HIS A 122 -2.15 20.76 11.49
C HIS A 122 -1.44 22.03 11.98
N ARG A 123 -1.38 23.05 11.11
CA ARG A 123 -0.67 24.34 11.33
C ARG A 123 -1.10 25.07 12.58
N TRP A 124 -2.37 24.91 12.95
CA TRP A 124 -2.94 25.44 14.17
C TRP A 124 -3.12 24.32 15.18
N SER A 125 -2.42 24.44 16.32
CA SER A 125 -2.42 23.45 17.40
C SER A 125 -3.81 23.17 17.97
N LEU A 126 -4.70 24.16 17.98
CA LEU A 126 -6.09 23.99 18.41
C LEU A 126 -6.87 23.00 17.54
N LEU A 127 -6.53 22.88 16.26
CA LEU A 127 -7.18 21.96 15.32
C LEU A 127 -6.50 20.57 15.31
N GLY A 128 -5.18 20.50 15.50
CA GLY A 128 -4.44 19.22 15.49
C GLY A 128 -4.37 18.51 16.85
N SER A 129 -4.41 19.24 17.98
CA SER A 129 -4.29 18.64 19.33
C SER A 129 -5.37 17.61 19.68
N PRO A 130 -6.64 17.71 19.22
CA PRO A 130 -7.61 16.64 19.44
C PRO A 130 -7.20 15.33 18.78
N ALA A 131 -6.74 15.37 17.52
CA ALA A 131 -6.27 14.19 16.81
C ALA A 131 -5.00 13.60 17.44
N ALA A 132 -4.05 14.45 17.85
CA ALA A 132 -2.85 14.04 18.59
C ALA A 132 -3.21 13.28 19.87
N ARG A 133 -4.13 13.84 20.67
CA ARG A 133 -4.60 13.22 21.92
C ARG A 133 -5.24 11.85 21.66
N VAL A 134 -6.13 11.75 20.68
CA VAL A 134 -6.76 10.45 20.34
C VAL A 134 -5.70 9.44 19.93
N ARG A 135 -4.65 9.83 19.21
CA ARG A 135 -3.59 8.91 18.78
C ARG A 135 -2.80 8.39 19.96
N GLU A 136 -2.45 9.28 20.88
CA GLU A 136 -1.64 8.97 22.07
C GLU A 136 -2.42 8.16 23.11
N THR A 137 -3.73 8.40 23.27
CA THR A 137 -4.52 7.77 24.33
C THR A 137 -5.31 6.52 23.88
N SER A 138 -5.43 6.28 22.57
CA SER A 138 -6.27 5.18 22.07
C SER A 138 -5.60 3.83 22.31
N ARG A 139 -6.35 2.90 22.94
CA ARG A 139 -5.88 1.54 23.25
C ARG A 139 -5.75 0.63 22.04
N ILE A 140 -6.45 0.94 20.95
CA ILE A 140 -6.38 0.20 19.69
C ILE A 140 -5.53 1.04 18.76
N PRO A 141 -4.27 0.70 18.45
CA PRO A 141 -3.47 1.46 17.50
C PRO A 141 -4.12 1.43 16.11
N SER A 142 -3.81 2.40 15.24
CA SER A 142 -4.18 2.41 13.82
C SER A 142 -3.21 3.31 13.07
N GLU A 143 -3.03 3.06 11.76
CA GLU A 143 -2.09 3.83 10.93
C GLU A 143 -2.53 5.31 10.78
N GLY A 144 -1.58 6.19 10.45
CA GLY A 144 -1.87 7.59 10.11
C GLY A 144 -2.55 7.74 8.75
N GLY A 145 -2.75 9.00 8.31
CA GLY A 145 -3.24 9.29 6.94
C GLY A 145 -4.74 9.08 6.72
N GLN A 146 -5.53 8.99 7.78
CA GLN A 146 -6.98 8.78 7.70
C GLN A 146 -7.79 10.08 7.55
N THR A 147 -7.19 11.23 7.84
CA THR A 147 -7.91 12.52 7.81
C THR A 147 -8.36 12.87 6.39
N ILE A 148 -9.59 13.35 6.24
CA ILE A 148 -10.15 13.79 4.95
C ILE A 148 -10.24 15.32 4.83
N GLY A 149 -9.65 16.04 5.79
CA GLY A 149 -9.73 17.50 5.90
C GLY A 149 -11.12 18.01 6.29
N LEU A 150 -11.20 19.27 6.67
CA LEU A 150 -12.45 19.93 7.11
C LEU A 150 -13.51 19.95 6.01
N LEU A 151 -13.12 20.20 4.75
CA LEU A 151 -14.07 20.17 3.63
C LEU A 151 -14.62 18.75 3.40
N GLY A 152 -13.74 17.74 3.48
CA GLY A 152 -14.13 16.34 3.38
C GLY A 152 -15.03 15.93 4.55
N ALA A 153 -14.70 16.33 5.78
CA ALA A 153 -15.50 16.04 6.97
C ALA A 153 -16.91 16.64 6.88
N ALA A 154 -17.01 17.91 6.44
CA ALA A 154 -18.29 18.55 6.18
C ALA A 154 -19.08 17.82 5.08
N GLY A 155 -18.40 17.41 4.00
CA GLY A 155 -18.97 16.61 2.92
C GLY A 155 -19.47 15.24 3.39
N CYS A 156 -18.71 14.56 4.25
CA CYS A 156 -19.03 13.26 4.83
C CYS A 156 -20.31 13.35 5.67
N ILE A 157 -20.36 14.31 6.60
CA ILE A 157 -21.53 14.55 7.45
C ILE A 157 -22.75 14.94 6.59
N ALA A 158 -22.58 15.81 5.60
CA ALA A 158 -23.66 16.22 4.71
C ALA A 158 -24.16 15.06 3.82
N ALA A 159 -23.27 14.19 3.36
CA ALA A 159 -23.61 13.01 2.56
C ALA A 159 -24.40 12.00 3.39
N ALA A 160 -23.92 11.68 4.60
CA ALA A 160 -24.61 10.79 5.54
C ALA A 160 -25.97 11.36 5.97
N GLY A 161 -26.00 12.62 6.41
CA GLY A 161 -27.23 13.32 6.79
C GLY A 161 -28.22 13.45 5.62
N GLY A 162 -27.73 13.72 4.41
CA GLY A 162 -28.53 13.78 3.20
C GLY A 162 -29.13 12.43 2.79
N LEU A 163 -28.42 11.32 3.04
CA LEU A 163 -28.95 9.96 2.85
C LEU A 163 -30.06 9.65 3.87
N LEU A 164 -29.83 9.98 5.15
CA LEU A 164 -30.80 9.77 6.23
C LEU A 164 -32.06 10.62 6.06
N ALA A 165 -31.91 11.92 5.81
CA ALA A 165 -33.03 12.86 5.63
C ALA A 165 -33.91 12.49 4.43
N ARG A 166 -33.33 11.82 3.43
CA ARG A 166 -34.06 11.30 2.28
C ARG A 166 -34.96 10.10 2.63
N GLY A 167 -34.79 9.43 3.76
CA GLY A 167 -35.61 8.30 4.19
C GLY A 167 -35.54 7.06 3.28
N TRP A 168 -36.37 6.05 3.57
CA TRP A 168 -36.37 4.71 2.93
C TRP A 168 -37.33 4.56 1.74
N GLY A 169 -37.79 5.66 1.13
CA GLY A 169 -38.76 5.59 0.02
C GLY A 169 -38.21 4.87 -1.23
N ARG A 170 -39.07 4.13 -1.94
CA ARG A 170 -38.77 3.56 -3.27
C ARG A 170 -38.50 4.71 -4.24
N ARG A 171 -37.38 4.65 -4.95
CA ARG A 171 -37.00 5.66 -5.95
C ARG A 171 -36.59 5.01 -7.25
N GLY A 172 -37.17 5.49 -8.34
CA GLY A 172 -36.68 5.22 -9.68
C GLY A 172 -35.43 6.06 -9.95
N ARG A 173 -34.52 5.53 -10.78
CA ARG A 173 -33.52 6.36 -11.46
C ARG A 173 -34.18 6.97 -12.69
N ASP A 174 -33.87 8.22 -12.98
CA ASP A 174 -34.22 8.79 -14.28
C ASP A 174 -33.27 8.20 -15.33
N THR A 175 -33.72 7.16 -16.02
CA THR A 175 -32.96 6.50 -17.08
C THR A 175 -33.02 7.26 -18.42
N ALA A 176 -33.88 8.26 -18.53
CA ALA A 176 -33.99 9.11 -19.72
C ALA A 176 -32.99 10.28 -19.68
N ALA A 177 -32.68 10.80 -18.49
CA ALA A 177 -31.66 11.82 -18.32
C ALA A 177 -30.24 11.25 -18.53
N PRO A 178 -29.36 11.96 -19.26
CA PRO A 178 -27.95 11.59 -19.36
C PRO A 178 -27.21 11.59 -18.00
N PHE A 179 -27.75 12.32 -17.02
CA PHE A 179 -27.15 12.51 -15.70
C PHE A 179 -28.23 12.74 -14.62
N ASP A 180 -28.38 11.78 -13.70
CA ASP A 180 -29.29 11.87 -12.55
C ASP A 180 -28.55 12.42 -11.32
N GLU A 181 -28.78 13.71 -11.05
CA GLU A 181 -28.14 14.47 -9.97
C GLU A 181 -28.49 13.95 -8.56
N ASP A 182 -29.66 13.34 -8.41
CA ASP A 182 -30.17 12.84 -7.14
C ASP A 182 -29.72 11.41 -6.89
N ALA A 183 -29.67 10.58 -7.95
CA ALA A 183 -29.02 9.28 -7.87
C ALA A 183 -27.54 9.41 -7.51
N LEU A 184 -26.80 10.35 -8.11
CA LEU A 184 -25.38 10.54 -7.76
C LEU A 184 -25.20 10.93 -6.28
N ARG A 185 -26.06 11.80 -5.74
CA ARG A 185 -26.03 12.16 -4.31
C ARG A 185 -26.30 10.96 -3.42
N GLU A 186 -27.25 10.12 -3.79
CA GLU A 186 -27.58 8.91 -3.07
C GLU A 186 -26.40 7.93 -3.11
N ASP A 187 -25.81 7.72 -4.29
CA ASP A 187 -24.65 6.85 -4.47
C ASP A 187 -23.44 7.35 -3.65
N MET A 188 -23.15 8.65 -3.65
CA MET A 188 -22.10 9.24 -2.79
C MET A 188 -22.40 9.04 -1.30
N GLY A 189 -23.65 9.26 -0.87
CA GLY A 189 -24.07 9.01 0.52
C GLY A 189 -23.94 7.54 0.92
N LEU A 190 -24.28 6.63 0.02
CA LEU A 190 -24.13 5.18 0.24
C LEU A 190 -22.67 4.78 0.34
N LEU A 191 -21.79 5.29 -0.52
CA LEU A 191 -20.35 5.03 -0.43
C LEU A 191 -19.77 5.54 0.89
N VAL A 192 -20.17 6.73 1.34
CA VAL A 192 -19.75 7.27 2.65
C VAL A 192 -20.22 6.37 3.80
N VAL A 193 -21.52 6.06 3.86
CA VAL A 193 -22.08 5.30 4.99
C VAL A 193 -21.63 3.84 4.98
N LEU A 194 -21.74 3.15 3.85
CA LEU A 194 -21.35 1.74 3.75
C LEU A 194 -19.84 1.58 3.87
N GLY A 195 -19.05 2.44 3.21
CA GLY A 195 -17.59 2.41 3.34
C GLY A 195 -17.13 2.62 4.77
N THR A 196 -17.72 3.59 5.48
CA THR A 196 -17.37 3.86 6.89
C THR A 196 -17.78 2.72 7.80
N ILE A 197 -19.00 2.18 7.68
CA ILE A 197 -19.47 1.06 8.51
C ILE A 197 -18.68 -0.22 8.23
N THR A 198 -18.28 -0.45 6.99
CA THR A 198 -17.44 -1.60 6.65
C THR A 198 -16.06 -1.48 7.28
N ALA A 199 -15.42 -0.32 7.10
CA ALA A 199 -14.02 -0.15 7.42
C ALA A 199 -13.74 0.21 8.89
N THR A 200 -14.72 0.74 9.61
CA THR A 200 -14.52 1.20 10.99
C THR A 200 -14.01 0.08 11.90
N VAL A 201 -13.26 0.43 12.94
CA VAL A 201 -12.93 -0.51 14.03
C VAL A 201 -14.21 -1.18 14.55
N GLY A 202 -14.21 -2.52 14.60
CA GLY A 202 -15.40 -3.33 14.94
C GLY A 202 -16.48 -3.41 13.84
N GLY A 203 -16.19 -2.93 12.62
CA GLY A 203 -17.12 -2.89 11.48
C GLY A 203 -17.25 -4.22 10.73
N LEU A 204 -17.87 -4.18 9.54
CA LEU A 204 -18.11 -5.40 8.74
C LEU A 204 -16.82 -6.08 8.27
N ALA A 205 -15.70 -5.36 8.21
CA ALA A 205 -14.38 -5.91 7.94
C ALA A 205 -14.00 -7.04 8.91
N LEU A 206 -14.31 -6.89 10.20
CA LEU A 206 -14.04 -7.92 11.20
C LEU A 206 -14.84 -9.20 10.93
N LEU A 207 -16.12 -9.05 10.56
CA LEU A 207 -16.97 -10.19 10.17
C LEU A 207 -16.45 -10.89 8.91
N MET A 208 -15.95 -10.14 7.93
CA MET A 208 -15.31 -10.71 6.75
C MET A 208 -14.03 -11.47 7.13
N GLY A 209 -13.22 -10.94 8.05
CA GLY A 209 -12.07 -11.64 8.63
C GLY A 209 -12.47 -12.96 9.30
N LEU A 210 -13.51 -12.95 10.13
CA LEU A 210 -14.06 -14.16 10.77
C LEU A 210 -14.61 -15.19 9.77
N ALA A 211 -15.13 -14.73 8.63
CA ALA A 211 -15.58 -15.59 7.54
C ALA A 211 -14.43 -16.15 6.68
N GLY A 212 -13.17 -15.84 7.00
CA GLY A 212 -11.98 -16.34 6.31
C GLY A 212 -11.33 -15.36 5.32
N PHE A 213 -11.85 -14.14 5.19
CA PHE A 213 -11.30 -13.10 4.29
C PHE A 213 -10.31 -12.17 5.02
N SER A 214 -9.39 -12.71 5.81
CA SER A 214 -8.46 -11.92 6.64
C SER A 214 -7.26 -11.34 5.88
N GLN A 215 -7.03 -11.77 4.63
CA GLN A 215 -5.88 -11.33 3.82
C GLN A 215 -5.88 -9.82 3.53
N VAL A 216 -7.07 -9.20 3.45
CA VAL A 216 -7.21 -7.75 3.42
C VAL A 216 -7.31 -7.26 4.85
N ARG A 217 -6.23 -6.69 5.39
CA ARG A 217 -6.18 -6.22 6.79
C ARG A 217 -6.40 -4.72 6.95
N VAL A 218 -5.90 -3.92 6.00
CA VAL A 218 -5.78 -2.45 6.15
C VAL A 218 -7.04 -1.72 5.68
N TRP A 219 -8.15 -1.93 6.39
CA TRP A 219 -9.45 -1.35 6.01
C TRP A 219 -9.53 0.16 6.21
N ASN A 220 -8.68 0.76 7.05
CA ASN A 220 -8.61 2.21 7.18
C ASN A 220 -8.30 2.93 5.85
N ARG A 221 -7.70 2.27 4.86
CA ARG A 221 -7.50 2.80 3.49
C ARG A 221 -8.78 2.98 2.68
N MET A 222 -9.91 2.37 3.11
CA MET A 222 -11.25 2.68 2.59
C MET A 222 -11.57 4.18 2.67
N THR A 223 -10.91 4.91 3.58
CA THR A 223 -10.91 6.36 3.66
C THR A 223 -10.73 7.03 2.30
N LEU A 224 -9.91 6.49 1.38
CA LEU A 224 -9.72 7.11 0.06
C LEU A 224 -11.02 7.20 -0.74
N ILE A 225 -11.83 6.13 -0.70
CA ILE A 225 -13.13 6.08 -1.37
C ILE A 225 -14.14 6.98 -0.66
N VAL A 226 -14.15 6.94 0.68
CA VAL A 226 -15.02 7.79 1.52
C VAL A 226 -14.69 9.27 1.33
N ALA A 227 -13.41 9.63 1.28
CA ALA A 227 -12.91 10.99 1.05
C ALA A 227 -13.34 11.50 -0.32
N PHE A 228 -13.14 10.70 -1.38
CA PHE A 228 -13.58 11.04 -2.72
C PHE A 228 -15.10 11.32 -2.75
N ALA A 229 -15.92 10.41 -2.22
CA ALA A 229 -17.36 10.57 -2.18
C ALA A 229 -17.79 11.80 -1.36
N SER A 230 -17.12 12.05 -0.23
CA SER A 230 -17.38 13.19 0.66
C SER A 230 -17.04 14.52 0.01
N LEU A 231 -15.85 14.64 -0.58
CA LEU A 231 -15.41 15.84 -1.30
C LEU A 231 -16.29 16.10 -2.53
N ALA A 232 -16.59 15.07 -3.32
CA ALA A 232 -17.49 15.19 -4.46
C ALA A 232 -18.88 15.67 -4.01
N TYR A 233 -19.41 15.15 -2.90
CA TYR A 233 -20.67 15.59 -2.32
C TYR A 233 -20.61 17.07 -1.90
N ALA A 234 -19.57 17.48 -1.16
CA ALA A 234 -19.37 18.86 -0.73
C ALA A 234 -19.28 19.83 -1.92
N LEU A 235 -18.46 19.52 -2.92
CA LEU A 235 -18.31 20.33 -4.12
C LEU A 235 -19.62 20.46 -4.89
N ARG A 236 -20.40 19.39 -5.01
CA ARG A 236 -21.73 19.44 -5.64
C ARG A 236 -22.76 20.21 -4.81
N ALA A 237 -22.64 20.22 -3.49
CA ALA A 237 -23.48 21.04 -2.63
C ALA A 237 -23.14 22.53 -2.77
N LEU A 238 -21.85 22.87 -2.77
CA LEU A 238 -21.34 24.23 -3.00
C LEU A 238 -21.71 24.76 -4.39
N ASP A 239 -21.55 23.94 -5.42
CA ASP A 239 -21.91 24.27 -6.80
C ASP A 239 -23.42 24.58 -6.95
N ARG A 240 -24.27 23.81 -6.28
CA ARG A 240 -25.71 24.11 -6.22
C ARG A 240 -26.02 25.37 -5.43
N LEU A 241 -25.35 25.61 -4.30
CA LEU A 241 -25.49 26.84 -3.53
C LEU A 241 -25.09 28.06 -4.38
N TRP A 242 -23.96 27.96 -5.09
CA TRP A 242 -23.47 28.97 -6.01
C TRP A 242 -24.52 29.29 -7.09
N ARG A 243 -25.00 28.26 -7.82
CA ARG A 243 -26.00 28.44 -8.88
C ARG A 243 -27.33 29.02 -8.38
N ARG A 244 -27.81 28.57 -7.22
CA ARG A 244 -29.16 28.91 -6.73
C ARG A 244 -29.21 30.21 -5.93
N ARG A 245 -28.14 30.56 -5.20
CA ARG A 245 -28.16 31.69 -4.27
C ARG A 245 -27.16 32.79 -4.63
N VAL A 246 -25.93 32.44 -5.02
CA VAL A 246 -24.86 33.42 -5.22
C VAL A 246 -24.92 34.05 -6.61
N ARG A 247 -24.89 33.22 -7.66
CA ARG A 247 -24.88 33.65 -9.06
C ARG A 247 -26.05 34.57 -9.42
N PRO A 248 -27.31 34.31 -9.03
CA PRO A 248 -28.42 35.20 -9.37
C PRO A 248 -28.31 36.58 -8.71
N ARG A 249 -27.84 36.65 -7.45
CA ARG A 249 -27.64 37.91 -6.73
C ARG A 249 -26.53 38.75 -7.36
N LEU A 250 -25.42 38.12 -7.73
CA LEU A 250 -24.32 38.80 -8.43
C LEU A 250 -24.72 39.26 -9.84
N ALA A 251 -25.51 38.46 -10.55
CA ALA A 251 -26.02 38.81 -11.87
C ALA A 251 -26.97 40.02 -11.82
N ALA A 252 -27.77 40.14 -10.74
CA ALA A 252 -28.64 41.29 -10.52
C ALA A 252 -27.85 42.58 -10.20
N GLY A 253 -26.73 42.48 -9.48
CA GLY A 253 -25.86 43.63 -9.18
C GLY A 253 -24.90 44.05 -10.30
N ALA A 254 -24.72 43.21 -11.32
CA ALA A 254 -23.83 43.47 -12.46
C ALA A 254 -24.47 43.03 -13.80
N PRO A 255 -25.62 43.63 -14.19
CA PRO A 255 -26.31 43.26 -15.41
C PRO A 255 -25.42 43.49 -16.64
N GLY A 256 -25.41 42.53 -17.58
CA GLY A 256 -24.67 42.64 -18.84
C GLY A 256 -23.14 42.43 -18.76
N ARG A 257 -22.57 42.07 -17.60
CA ARG A 257 -21.12 41.88 -17.43
C ARG A 257 -20.73 40.42 -17.13
N PRO A 258 -20.73 39.51 -18.13
CA PRO A 258 -20.39 38.10 -17.91
C PRO A 258 -18.97 37.88 -17.40
N GLY A 259 -18.05 38.82 -17.65
CA GLY A 259 -16.68 38.78 -17.13
C GLY A 259 -16.60 38.83 -15.60
N VAL A 260 -17.49 39.61 -14.94
CA VAL A 260 -17.53 39.73 -13.47
C VAL A 260 -17.98 38.42 -12.82
N LEU A 261 -18.98 37.76 -13.39
CA LEU A 261 -19.46 36.45 -12.90
C LEU A 261 -18.40 35.35 -13.06
N ARG A 262 -17.65 35.38 -14.17
CA ARG A 262 -16.53 34.46 -14.40
C ARG A 262 -15.40 34.71 -13.40
N ALA A 263 -14.99 35.96 -13.21
CA ALA A 263 -13.96 36.34 -12.25
C ALA A 263 -14.35 35.95 -10.81
N ALA A 264 -15.60 36.19 -10.41
CA ALA A 264 -16.10 35.79 -9.09
C ALA A 264 -16.11 34.26 -8.91
N GLY A 265 -16.47 33.50 -9.95
CA GLY A 265 -16.39 32.04 -9.93
C GLY A 265 -14.96 31.52 -9.79
N ILE A 266 -14.02 32.09 -10.55
CA ILE A 266 -12.59 31.75 -10.46
C ILE A 266 -12.07 32.09 -9.07
N ALA A 267 -12.36 33.29 -8.54
CA ALA A 267 -11.96 33.69 -7.19
C ALA A 267 -12.50 32.73 -6.12
N ALA A 268 -13.77 32.31 -6.22
CA ALA A 268 -14.35 31.35 -5.29
C ALA A 268 -13.63 29.98 -5.34
N VAL A 269 -13.28 29.50 -6.54
CA VAL A 269 -12.49 28.27 -6.71
C VAL A 269 -11.09 28.43 -6.12
N MET A 270 -10.42 29.56 -6.37
CA MET A 270 -9.08 29.83 -5.84
C MET A 270 -9.08 29.90 -4.31
N VAL A 271 -10.09 30.54 -3.70
CA VAL A 271 -10.26 30.58 -2.24
C VAL A 271 -10.51 29.17 -1.69
N LEU A 272 -11.34 28.37 -2.37
CA LEU A 272 -11.60 26.99 -1.95
C LEU A 272 -10.34 26.12 -2.01
N VAL A 273 -9.57 26.23 -3.11
CA VAL A 273 -8.30 25.52 -3.26
C VAL A 273 -7.30 25.98 -2.20
N ALA A 274 -7.18 27.29 -1.95
CA ALA A 274 -6.32 27.83 -0.90
C ALA A 274 -6.73 27.31 0.48
N PHE A 275 -8.03 27.21 0.77
CA PHE A 275 -8.54 26.65 2.02
C PHE A 275 -8.20 25.16 2.17
N VAL A 276 -8.45 24.34 1.14
CA VAL A 276 -8.13 22.91 1.17
C VAL A 276 -6.62 22.68 1.31
N LEU A 277 -5.79 23.49 0.62
CA LEU A 277 -4.34 23.44 0.78
C LEU A 277 -3.91 23.90 2.16
N TRP A 278 -4.54 24.92 2.74
CA TRP A 278 -4.20 25.38 4.09
C TRP A 278 -4.53 24.32 5.16
N ASP A 279 -5.69 23.70 5.05
CA ASP A 279 -6.20 22.65 5.94
C ASP A 279 -5.41 21.33 5.79
N GLY A 280 -5.13 20.91 4.56
CA GLY A 280 -4.48 19.63 4.26
C GLY A 280 -2.96 19.67 4.14
N ALA A 281 -2.33 20.83 3.89
CA ALA A 281 -0.87 20.89 3.74
C ALA A 281 -0.19 20.93 5.11
N ASN A 282 0.25 19.76 5.54
CA ASN A 282 1.05 19.52 6.73
C ASN A 282 2.39 20.28 6.67
N ILE A 283 2.45 21.49 7.23
CA ILE A 283 3.70 22.26 7.32
C ILE A 283 4.60 21.78 8.45
N VAL A 284 4.03 21.27 9.54
CA VAL A 284 4.81 20.86 10.74
C VAL A 284 5.63 19.59 10.48
N ILE A 285 5.29 18.88 9.40
CA ILE A 285 5.95 17.70 8.85
C ILE A 285 7.26 18.04 8.08
N ARG A 286 7.62 19.32 7.94
CA ARG A 286 8.91 19.75 7.39
C ARG A 286 9.94 20.05 8.48
N THR A 287 10.05 19.17 9.48
CA THR A 287 11.14 19.27 10.48
C THR A 287 12.15 18.16 10.19
N PRO A 288 13.40 18.49 9.81
CA PRO A 288 14.44 17.49 9.53
C PRO A 288 14.54 16.44 10.64
N GLY A 289 14.59 15.17 10.26
CA GLY A 289 14.79 14.03 11.18
C GLY A 289 13.58 13.58 12.01
N ARG A 290 12.40 14.23 11.91
CA ARG A 290 11.19 13.83 12.65
C ARG A 290 10.03 13.38 11.79
N THR A 291 10.27 13.20 10.49
CA THR A 291 9.16 12.99 9.56
C THR A 291 9.45 11.93 8.52
N PHE A 292 8.68 10.85 8.61
CA PHE A 292 8.79 9.72 7.70
C PHE A 292 8.47 10.17 6.26
N GLY A 293 9.45 10.05 5.34
CA GLY A 293 9.24 10.14 3.89
C GLY A 293 9.05 11.52 3.27
N LEU A 294 9.16 12.62 4.02
CA LEU A 294 8.84 13.98 3.52
C LEU A 294 9.98 15.00 3.59
N ASP A 295 11.14 14.60 4.12
CA ASP A 295 12.40 15.30 3.89
C ASP A 295 12.99 14.85 2.54
N HIS A 296 12.48 15.45 1.46
CA HIS A 296 12.82 15.03 0.10
C HIS A 296 14.31 15.18 -0.20
N ASP A 297 14.95 16.22 0.32
CA ASP A 297 16.37 16.47 0.10
C ASP A 297 17.21 15.43 0.85
N ALA A 298 16.96 15.20 2.15
CA ALA A 298 17.68 14.16 2.89
C ALA A 298 17.41 12.74 2.33
N ASN A 299 16.21 12.46 1.84
CA ASN A 299 15.90 11.19 1.18
C ASN A 299 16.58 11.07 -0.19
N ALA A 300 16.67 12.15 -0.95
CA ALA A 300 17.40 12.18 -2.22
C ALA A 300 18.91 11.97 -2.01
N ASP A 301 19.48 12.59 -0.98
CA ASP A 301 20.88 12.42 -0.62
C ASP A 301 21.16 10.97 -0.20
N LYS A 302 20.30 10.37 0.63
CA LYS A 302 20.38 8.95 1.00
C LYS A 302 20.25 8.03 -0.21
N TRP A 303 19.27 8.28 -1.08
CA TRP A 303 19.07 7.53 -2.32
C TRP A 303 20.29 7.59 -3.23
N ALA A 304 20.90 8.78 -3.36
CA ALA A 304 22.12 8.95 -4.15
C ALA A 304 23.33 8.27 -3.51
N ALA A 305 23.44 8.28 -2.18
CA ALA A 305 24.51 7.58 -1.46
C ALA A 305 24.41 6.06 -1.61
N ASP A 306 23.21 5.50 -1.42
CA ASP A 306 22.94 4.07 -1.64
C ASP A 306 23.25 3.67 -3.09
N ALA A 307 22.89 4.50 -4.07
CA ALA A 307 23.20 4.26 -5.48
C ALA A 307 24.71 4.26 -5.75
N ARG A 308 25.47 5.22 -5.21
CA ARG A 308 26.93 5.25 -5.37
C ARG A 308 27.57 4.01 -4.78
N PHE A 309 27.17 3.63 -3.57
CA PHE A 309 27.73 2.46 -2.89
C PHE A 309 27.40 1.16 -3.62
N ALA A 310 26.17 0.99 -4.08
CA ALA A 310 25.77 -0.17 -4.88
C ALA A 310 26.62 -0.31 -6.16
N ASN A 311 26.89 0.80 -6.86
CA ASN A 311 27.74 0.79 -8.05
C ASN A 311 29.21 0.50 -7.71
N GLN A 312 29.73 1.03 -6.59
CA GLN A 312 31.10 0.71 -6.15
C GLN A 312 31.28 -0.80 -5.89
N ILE A 313 30.29 -1.47 -5.28
CA ILE A 313 30.31 -2.92 -5.11
C ILE A 313 30.31 -3.63 -6.48
N ALA A 314 29.44 -3.18 -7.39
CA ALA A 314 29.31 -3.76 -8.72
C ALA A 314 30.55 -3.55 -9.62
N ASP A 315 31.34 -2.51 -9.37
CA ASP A 315 32.60 -2.26 -10.07
C ASP A 315 33.75 -3.13 -9.53
N GLN A 316 33.70 -3.53 -8.26
CA GLN A 316 34.72 -4.37 -7.63
C GLN A 316 34.49 -5.86 -7.83
N LEU A 317 33.23 -6.30 -7.85
CA LEU A 317 32.88 -7.71 -7.98
C LEU A 317 32.55 -8.07 -9.44
N PRO A 318 32.89 -9.30 -9.89
CA PRO A 318 32.44 -9.80 -11.17
C PRO A 318 30.92 -9.74 -11.34
N LYS A 319 30.47 -9.51 -12.57
CA LYS A 319 29.04 -9.55 -12.88
C LYS A 319 28.45 -10.92 -12.51
N GLY A 320 27.32 -10.89 -11.81
CA GLY A 320 26.60 -12.08 -11.39
C GLY A 320 27.09 -12.65 -10.05
N SER A 321 28.04 -11.99 -9.39
CA SER A 321 28.53 -12.39 -8.08
C SER A 321 27.42 -12.42 -7.03
N ALA A 322 27.50 -13.40 -6.14
CA ALA A 322 26.53 -13.61 -5.08
C ALA A 322 27.00 -13.01 -3.75
N ILE A 323 26.13 -12.24 -3.10
CA ILE A 323 26.41 -11.52 -1.86
C ILE A 323 25.50 -12.04 -0.76
N PHE A 324 26.10 -12.54 0.32
CA PHE A 324 25.38 -12.97 1.52
C PHE A 324 25.24 -11.82 2.51
N GLN A 325 24.07 -11.60 3.09
CA GLN A 325 23.76 -10.41 3.87
C GLN A 325 23.55 -10.69 5.36
N PHE A 326 24.33 -10.01 6.20
CA PHE A 326 24.26 -9.99 7.66
C PHE A 326 23.72 -8.65 8.20
N PRO A 327 22.99 -8.67 9.34
CA PRO A 327 22.48 -9.87 10.00
C PRO A 327 21.35 -10.50 9.17
N ILE A 328 21.01 -11.75 9.50
CA ILE A 328 19.92 -12.48 8.83
C ILE A 328 18.57 -11.89 9.22
N VAL A 329 17.91 -11.27 8.23
CA VAL A 329 16.55 -10.76 8.34
C VAL A 329 15.63 -11.62 7.48
N LEU A 330 14.57 -12.15 8.07
CA LEU A 330 13.60 -12.97 7.36
C LEU A 330 12.73 -12.11 6.43
N PHE A 331 12.58 -12.51 5.17
CA PHE A 331 11.68 -11.84 4.22
C PHE A 331 10.36 -12.61 4.09
N PRO A 332 9.19 -11.96 3.90
CA PRO A 332 8.91 -10.53 4.04
C PRO A 332 8.37 -10.20 5.45
N GLU A 333 8.25 -8.90 5.74
CA GLU A 333 7.52 -8.37 6.90
C GLU A 333 8.01 -9.01 8.21
N SER A 334 9.30 -8.89 8.48
CA SER A 334 9.89 -9.32 9.76
C SER A 334 10.54 -8.13 10.42
N ILE A 335 10.39 -8.03 11.73
CA ILE A 335 11.04 -6.97 12.51
C ILE A 335 12.56 -7.24 12.47
N PRO A 336 13.36 -6.37 11.84
CA PRO A 336 14.80 -6.56 11.81
C PRO A 336 15.42 -6.19 13.18
N PRO A 337 16.63 -6.67 13.48
CA PRO A 337 17.30 -6.36 14.74
C PRO A 337 17.88 -4.94 14.77
N GLY A 338 18.17 -4.47 15.98
CA GLY A 338 18.86 -3.20 16.21
C GLY A 338 18.10 -1.99 15.66
N ARG A 339 18.81 -1.17 14.88
CA ARG A 339 18.32 0.08 14.27
C ARG A 339 17.88 -0.08 12.81
N MET A 340 17.98 -1.29 12.25
CA MET A 340 17.50 -1.55 10.90
C MET A 340 15.99 -1.32 10.80
N VAL A 341 15.52 -1.03 9.60
CA VAL A 341 14.10 -1.00 9.23
C VAL A 341 13.81 -2.07 8.18
N ASP A 342 12.54 -2.47 8.10
CA ASP A 342 12.11 -3.53 7.19
C ASP A 342 12.58 -3.22 5.75
N TYR A 343 13.06 -4.25 5.06
CA TYR A 343 13.62 -4.17 3.71
C TYR A 343 14.92 -3.37 3.52
N ASP A 344 15.65 -2.98 4.58
CA ASP A 344 16.95 -2.31 4.43
C ASP A 344 17.94 -3.11 3.56
N HIS A 345 17.88 -4.44 3.59
CA HIS A 345 18.71 -5.31 2.75
C HIS A 345 18.38 -5.26 1.24
N LEU A 346 17.28 -4.63 0.81
CA LEU A 346 16.99 -4.39 -0.61
C LEU A 346 17.62 -3.12 -1.17
N ARG A 347 18.23 -2.28 -0.32
CA ARG A 347 18.69 -0.94 -0.72
C ARG A 347 19.70 -0.97 -1.86
N ALA A 348 20.71 -1.82 -1.79
CA ALA A 348 21.67 -1.92 -2.89
C ALA A 348 21.04 -2.52 -4.16
N TRP A 349 20.18 -3.53 -4.01
CA TRP A 349 19.53 -4.22 -5.12
C TRP A 349 18.69 -3.28 -5.99
N VAL A 350 17.92 -2.35 -5.41
CA VAL A 350 17.06 -1.43 -6.19
C VAL A 350 17.83 -0.45 -7.08
N HIS A 351 19.15 -0.29 -6.87
CA HIS A 351 19.99 0.62 -7.64
C HIS A 351 20.74 -0.04 -8.79
N LEU A 352 20.68 -1.36 -8.90
CA LEU A 352 21.43 -2.12 -9.89
C LEU A 352 20.49 -2.72 -10.94
N PRO A 353 20.98 -2.91 -12.18
CA PRO A 353 20.26 -3.70 -13.17
C PRO A 353 20.00 -5.13 -12.65
N PRO A 354 18.93 -5.79 -13.13
CA PRO A 354 18.75 -7.22 -12.91
C PRO A 354 20.01 -8.00 -13.31
N ASP A 355 20.31 -9.07 -12.56
CA ASP A 355 21.45 -9.96 -12.79
C ASP A 355 22.84 -9.33 -12.67
N GLN A 356 22.95 -8.06 -12.24
CA GLN A 356 24.25 -7.44 -11.99
C GLN A 356 24.95 -8.09 -10.80
N LEU A 357 24.22 -8.26 -9.70
CA LEU A 357 24.64 -8.97 -8.47
C LEU A 357 23.46 -9.78 -7.94
N LYS A 358 23.75 -10.88 -7.24
CA LYS A 358 22.77 -11.74 -6.57
C LYS A 358 22.84 -11.52 -5.06
N TRP A 359 21.72 -11.64 -4.37
CA TRP A 359 21.59 -11.26 -2.96
C TRP A 359 20.88 -12.35 -2.18
N SER A 360 21.32 -12.64 -0.95
CA SER A 360 20.69 -13.66 -0.11
C SER A 360 19.35 -13.22 0.50
N TYR A 361 19.14 -11.90 0.68
CA TYR A 361 17.86 -11.36 1.17
C TYR A 361 16.79 -11.38 0.08
N GLY A 362 15.53 -11.57 0.50
CA GLY A 362 14.38 -11.75 -0.41
C GLY A 362 13.90 -13.21 -0.49
N ALA A 363 14.66 -14.15 0.07
CA ALA A 363 14.20 -15.53 0.24
C ALA A 363 13.03 -15.60 1.24
N MET A 364 11.93 -16.21 0.81
CA MET A 364 10.69 -16.28 1.58
C MET A 364 10.86 -17.13 2.85
N LYS A 365 10.57 -16.56 4.02
CA LYS A 365 10.51 -17.27 5.31
C LYS A 365 9.50 -18.41 5.27
N GLY A 366 9.77 -19.50 5.98
CA GLY A 366 8.96 -20.71 5.91
C GLY A 366 9.16 -21.52 4.62
N ARG A 367 10.19 -21.20 3.82
CA ARG A 367 10.60 -21.99 2.65
C ARG A 367 12.06 -22.44 2.80
N PRO A 368 12.44 -23.59 2.22
CA PRO A 368 13.83 -24.06 2.25
C PRO A 368 14.85 -23.00 1.82
N ALA A 369 14.56 -22.25 0.75
CA ALA A 369 15.43 -21.20 0.22
C ALA A 369 15.77 -20.07 1.22
N GLY A 370 14.89 -19.82 2.21
CA GLY A 370 15.14 -18.82 3.27
C GLY A 370 15.56 -19.44 4.61
N ASN A 371 15.05 -20.62 4.93
CA ASN A 371 15.19 -21.20 6.27
C ASN A 371 16.61 -21.65 6.61
N TRP A 372 17.41 -22.06 5.62
CA TRP A 372 18.81 -22.46 5.88
C TRP A 372 19.64 -21.33 6.49
N GLN A 373 19.30 -20.07 6.17
CA GLN A 373 19.97 -18.89 6.70
C GLN A 373 19.81 -18.75 8.22
N LEU A 374 18.78 -19.39 8.80
CA LEU A 374 18.58 -19.43 10.25
C LEU A 374 19.63 -20.29 10.94
N VAL A 375 20.12 -21.37 10.30
CA VAL A 375 21.21 -22.19 10.84
C VAL A 375 22.49 -21.35 10.94
N VAL A 376 22.76 -20.52 9.92
CA VAL A 376 23.87 -19.57 9.95
C VAL A 376 23.73 -18.61 11.13
N ARG A 377 22.55 -18.01 11.32
CA ARG A 377 22.29 -17.05 12.40
C ARG A 377 22.36 -17.69 13.80
N ASP A 378 21.72 -18.84 13.99
CA ASP A 378 21.41 -19.38 15.31
C ASP A 378 22.49 -20.36 15.83
N GLU A 379 23.27 -20.98 14.93
CA GLU A 379 24.22 -22.03 15.30
C GLU A 379 25.68 -21.78 14.91
N ILE A 380 25.94 -20.97 13.88
CA ILE A 380 27.29 -20.86 13.27
C ILE A 380 27.91 -19.47 13.50
N GLY A 381 27.14 -18.40 13.32
CA GLY A 381 27.61 -17.02 13.39
C GLY A 381 28.30 -16.55 12.09
N GLU A 382 28.63 -15.26 12.05
CA GLU A 382 29.10 -14.59 10.83
C GLU A 382 30.42 -15.19 10.30
N SER A 383 31.47 -15.17 11.11
CA SER A 383 32.82 -15.64 10.74
C SER A 383 32.88 -17.15 10.53
N GLY A 384 32.24 -17.93 11.40
CA GLY A 384 32.18 -19.38 11.27
C GLY A 384 31.46 -19.86 10.01
N SER A 385 30.59 -19.01 9.43
CA SER A 385 29.80 -19.39 8.26
C SER A 385 30.54 -19.28 6.92
N LEU A 386 31.66 -18.56 6.87
CA LEU A 386 32.36 -18.21 5.63
C LEU A 386 32.71 -19.41 4.75
N PRO A 387 33.25 -20.54 5.27
CA PRO A 387 33.56 -21.70 4.42
C PRO A 387 32.30 -22.29 3.76
N TYR A 388 31.17 -22.33 4.47
CA TYR A 388 29.92 -22.82 3.92
C TYR A 388 29.35 -21.87 2.86
N LEU A 389 29.44 -20.55 3.09
CA LEU A 389 29.01 -19.54 2.13
C LEU A 389 29.83 -19.60 0.84
N ILE A 390 31.16 -19.74 0.95
CA ILE A 390 32.03 -19.98 -0.22
C ILE A 390 31.60 -21.26 -0.94
N GLY A 391 31.33 -22.34 -0.21
CA GLY A 391 30.83 -23.60 -0.76
C GLY A 391 29.51 -23.47 -1.53
N LEU A 392 28.61 -22.58 -1.10
CA LEU A 392 27.36 -22.24 -1.80
C LEU A 392 27.55 -21.27 -2.98
N GLY A 393 28.79 -20.84 -3.24
CA GLY A 393 29.10 -19.94 -4.35
C GLY A 393 28.86 -18.47 -4.05
N PHE A 394 28.82 -18.07 -2.77
CA PHE A 394 28.89 -16.65 -2.41
C PHE A 394 30.30 -16.12 -2.66
N ASP A 395 30.37 -14.92 -3.24
CA ASP A 395 31.62 -14.23 -3.58
C ASP A 395 31.93 -13.10 -2.59
N ALA A 396 30.92 -12.59 -1.90
CA ALA A 396 31.09 -11.56 -0.90
C ALA A 396 30.11 -11.71 0.28
N VAL A 397 30.47 -11.11 1.41
CA VAL A 397 29.53 -10.89 2.52
C VAL A 397 29.30 -9.40 2.76
N TRP A 398 28.04 -9.05 2.99
CA TRP A 398 27.57 -7.72 3.37
C TRP A 398 27.26 -7.72 4.87
N LEU A 399 27.77 -6.75 5.61
CA LEU A 399 27.46 -6.53 7.02
C LEU A 399 26.78 -5.17 7.19
N ASP A 400 25.53 -5.17 7.63
CA ASP A 400 24.82 -3.96 8.07
C ASP A 400 24.99 -3.78 9.59
N THR A 401 25.85 -2.84 9.97
CA THR A 401 26.18 -2.56 11.38
C THR A 401 24.99 -2.12 12.21
N TRP A 402 23.93 -1.59 11.59
CA TRP A 402 22.74 -1.18 12.33
C TRP A 402 21.97 -2.37 12.88
N GLY A 403 22.22 -3.56 12.36
CA GLY A 403 21.62 -4.80 12.83
C GLY A 403 22.12 -5.31 14.18
N TYR A 404 23.10 -4.61 14.77
CA TYR A 404 23.81 -5.04 15.97
C TYR A 404 23.78 -3.97 17.06
N ASP A 405 23.64 -4.39 18.32
CA ASP A 405 23.61 -3.48 19.47
C ASP A 405 24.95 -2.76 19.71
N ASP A 406 26.07 -3.41 19.36
CA ASP A 406 27.43 -2.88 19.45
C ASP A 406 27.87 -2.15 18.16
N ALA A 407 26.92 -1.78 17.30
CA ALA A 407 27.18 -1.23 15.97
C ALA A 407 28.10 -2.11 15.11
N GLY A 408 28.03 -3.43 15.28
CA GLY A 408 28.73 -4.42 14.47
C GLY A 408 30.19 -4.58 14.83
N ALA A 409 30.66 -4.02 15.95
CA ALA A 409 32.08 -4.05 16.34
C ALA A 409 32.62 -5.47 16.47
N ARG A 410 31.90 -6.37 17.15
CA ARG A 410 32.27 -7.79 17.26
C ARG A 410 32.30 -8.47 15.89
N ALA A 411 31.21 -8.35 15.13
CA ALA A 411 31.07 -9.01 13.83
C ALA A 411 32.15 -8.54 12.84
N ARG A 412 32.44 -7.23 12.81
CA ARG A 412 33.54 -6.66 12.03
C ARG A 412 34.89 -7.25 12.44
N ALA A 413 35.23 -7.24 13.73
CA ALA A 413 36.52 -7.76 14.18
C ALA A 413 36.71 -9.25 13.83
N GLU A 414 35.65 -10.05 13.94
CA GLU A 414 35.67 -11.46 13.56
C GLU A 414 35.81 -11.66 12.04
N LEU A 415 35.10 -10.87 11.22
CA LEU A 415 35.21 -10.92 9.76
C LEU A 415 36.57 -10.40 9.26
N ASP A 416 37.09 -9.32 9.84
CA ASP A 416 38.42 -8.79 9.53
C ASP A 416 39.49 -9.87 9.80
N ALA A 417 39.40 -10.55 10.94
CA ALA A 417 40.34 -11.62 11.31
C ALA A 417 40.20 -12.87 10.43
N ALA A 418 38.97 -13.24 10.06
CA ALA A 418 38.71 -14.45 9.27
C ALA A 418 39.04 -14.28 7.78
N THR A 419 38.74 -13.10 7.21
CA THR A 419 38.96 -12.83 5.78
C THR A 419 40.37 -12.31 5.49
N GLY A 420 40.96 -11.54 6.41
CA GLY A 420 42.21 -10.83 6.17
C GLY A 420 42.10 -9.72 5.11
N VAL A 421 40.87 -9.30 4.78
CA VAL A 421 40.58 -8.31 3.73
C VAL A 421 40.08 -7.01 4.37
N GLU A 422 40.52 -5.87 3.84
CA GLU A 422 39.92 -4.58 4.18
C GLU A 422 38.58 -4.44 3.43
N PRO A 423 37.44 -4.29 4.13
CA PRO A 423 36.14 -4.24 3.48
C PRO A 423 35.93 -2.91 2.74
N LEU A 424 35.10 -2.93 1.71
CA LEU A 424 34.50 -1.72 1.18
C LEU A 424 33.48 -1.18 2.19
N VAL A 425 33.56 0.11 2.53
CA VAL A 425 32.73 0.75 3.56
C VAL A 425 31.88 1.85 2.95
N SER A 426 30.59 1.91 3.30
CA SER A 426 29.68 2.97 2.83
C SER A 426 30.07 4.34 3.39
N ASP A 427 29.66 5.41 2.69
CA ASP A 427 29.95 6.81 3.08
C ASP A 427 29.58 7.12 4.55
N ASP A 428 28.53 6.50 5.07
CA ASP A 428 28.02 6.67 6.43
C ASP A 428 28.60 5.67 7.45
N GLY A 429 29.52 4.79 7.02
CA GLY A 429 30.13 3.74 7.82
C GLY A 429 29.18 2.61 8.24
N ARG A 430 27.94 2.61 7.75
CA ARG A 430 26.91 1.65 8.14
C ARG A 430 27.18 0.26 7.57
N THR A 431 27.54 0.20 6.30
CA THR A 431 27.62 -1.04 5.56
C THR A 431 29.06 -1.39 5.23
N LEU A 432 29.43 -2.64 5.44
CA LEU A 432 30.72 -3.20 5.05
C LEU A 432 30.51 -4.35 4.08
N VAL A 433 31.34 -4.43 3.03
CA VAL A 433 31.33 -5.55 2.08
C VAL A 433 32.72 -6.15 1.98
N TYR A 434 32.82 -7.46 2.24
CA TYR A 434 34.05 -8.23 2.19
C TYR A 434 34.06 -9.14 0.97
N ASP A 435 35.09 -9.03 0.14
CA ASP A 435 35.37 -9.98 -0.93
C ASP A 435 35.91 -11.29 -0.33
N LEU A 436 35.30 -12.42 -0.68
CA LEU A 436 35.68 -13.75 -0.22
C LEU A 436 36.71 -14.43 -1.12
N ALA A 437 37.04 -13.87 -2.29
CA ALA A 437 38.03 -14.47 -3.18
C ALA A 437 39.38 -14.73 -2.50
N PRO A 438 39.97 -13.80 -1.71
CA PRO A 438 41.24 -14.05 -1.03
C PRO A 438 41.15 -15.20 0.00
N LEU A 439 40.03 -15.32 0.72
CA LEU A 439 39.80 -16.40 1.67
C LEU A 439 39.64 -17.75 0.95
N ARG A 440 38.92 -17.76 -0.18
CA ARG A 440 38.75 -18.94 -1.04
C ARG A 440 40.11 -19.45 -1.53
N ASP A 441 40.93 -18.56 -2.07
CA ASP A 441 42.27 -18.90 -2.56
C ASP A 441 43.17 -19.45 -1.43
N ALA A 442 43.06 -18.89 -0.23
CA ALA A 442 43.79 -19.36 0.94
C ALA A 442 43.35 -20.77 1.40
N LEU A 443 42.06 -21.07 1.36
CA LEU A 443 41.51 -22.40 1.67
C LEU A 443 41.93 -23.44 0.63
N GLU A 444 41.91 -23.07 -0.66
CA GLU A 444 42.37 -23.93 -1.75
C GLU A 444 43.86 -24.24 -1.64
N ALA A 445 44.68 -23.24 -1.31
CA ALA A 445 46.11 -23.43 -1.05
C ALA A 445 46.40 -24.33 0.15
N GLN A 446 45.47 -24.44 1.10
CA GLN A 446 45.53 -25.36 2.25
C GLN A 446 44.99 -26.76 1.92
N GLY A 447 44.55 -27.01 0.68
CA GLY A 447 44.06 -28.29 0.20
C GLY A 447 42.56 -28.52 0.42
N THR A 448 41.79 -27.48 0.76
CA THR A 448 40.32 -27.56 0.82
C THR A 448 39.74 -27.06 -0.49
N THR A 449 39.16 -27.96 -1.28
CA THR A 449 38.63 -27.61 -2.61
C THR A 449 37.23 -26.97 -2.51
N GLN A 450 36.80 -26.29 -3.58
CA GLN A 450 35.43 -25.78 -3.70
C GLN A 450 34.38 -26.91 -3.57
N GLU A 451 34.69 -28.12 -4.06
CA GLU A 451 33.81 -29.28 -3.95
C GLU A 451 33.68 -29.75 -2.49
N ASP A 452 34.78 -29.76 -1.73
CA ASP A 452 34.77 -30.06 -0.30
C ASP A 452 33.89 -29.07 0.48
N LEU A 453 34.02 -27.77 0.17
CA LEU A 453 33.22 -26.72 0.79
C LEU A 453 31.73 -26.83 0.43
N ALA A 454 31.41 -27.15 -0.83
CA ALA A 454 30.03 -27.34 -1.28
C ALA A 454 29.38 -28.56 -0.60
N HIS A 455 30.11 -29.65 -0.46
CA HIS A 455 29.66 -30.83 0.26
C HIS A 455 29.47 -30.55 1.76
N LEU A 456 30.40 -29.80 2.37
CA LEU A 456 30.30 -29.35 3.75
C LEU A 456 29.06 -28.45 3.98
N ALA A 457 28.81 -27.51 3.06
CA ALA A 457 27.63 -26.65 3.10
C ALA A 457 26.32 -27.45 2.99
N THR A 458 26.26 -28.40 2.04
CA THR A 458 25.11 -29.30 1.87
C THR A 458 24.82 -30.07 3.15
N GLN A 459 25.84 -30.62 3.80
CA GLN A 459 25.69 -31.38 5.04
C GLN A 459 25.27 -30.52 6.23
N ARG A 460 25.87 -29.33 6.40
CA ARG A 460 25.62 -28.49 7.57
C ARG A 460 24.34 -27.67 7.47
N LEU A 461 24.01 -27.18 6.27
CA LEU A 461 22.90 -26.25 6.02
C LEU A 461 21.68 -26.93 5.39
N GLY A 462 21.81 -28.17 4.91
CA GLY A 462 20.71 -28.95 4.36
C GLY A 462 20.21 -28.44 3.00
N ILE A 463 21.07 -27.78 2.22
CA ILE A 463 20.76 -27.20 0.90
C ILE A 463 21.19 -28.19 -0.20
N PRO A 464 20.34 -28.53 -1.18
CA PRO A 464 20.74 -29.38 -2.31
C PRO A 464 21.83 -28.71 -3.16
N PRO A 465 22.72 -29.48 -3.82
CA PRO A 465 23.67 -28.91 -4.76
C PRO A 465 22.97 -28.22 -5.94
N GLY A 466 23.23 -26.94 -6.18
CA GLY A 466 22.78 -26.20 -7.37
C GLY A 466 21.54 -25.32 -7.21
N ASP A 467 20.98 -25.24 -6.00
CA ASP A 467 20.06 -24.17 -5.57
C ASP A 467 20.86 -22.96 -5.06
#